data_AF-A0A6G0AF17-F1
#
_entry.id   AF-A0A6G0AF17-F1
#
_cell.length_a   1.000
_cell.length_b   1.000
_cell.length_c   1.000
_cell.angle_alpha   90.00
_cell.angle_beta   90.00
_cell.angle_gamma   90.00
#
_symmetry.space_group_name_H-M   'P 1'
#
loop_
_entity.id
_entity.type
_entity.pdbx_description
1 polymer ?
#
loop_
_entity_poly.entity_id
_entity_poly.type
_entity_poly.pdbx_seq_one_letter_code
_entity_poly.pdbx_strand_id
1 'polypeptide(L)'
;MLWKLNRLIFKLMVTSIIFCLSTTSTIFGQYQLQEAFPNLSFSSPLFLTNAGDGTNRIFVVEQDGIIKVFSNNPGVSSAKVFLNITDRVASGGEMGLLGLVFHPDYETNGYFYVNYTAEDPLRTIVARFQVTSNPDSADKNSEYQILTFSQPFQNHNGGWVGFGPNDGYLYISTGDGGSGGDPNNNGQRINTLLGKILRIDINTGNPYSIPATNPFVDSTNTQIKKEIFAWGLRNPWRCSFDNTTGKLWAGEVGQGSWEEIDIIENGKNYGWRCYEGNHTYNMTGCNYPEYTFPIWEYSHSLGYSITGGYVYRGPSMSELTGKYIYADYVSRKVWALSYDGINPATNELLLTASGLITSFGEDEFKELYITSFDGNIYKFNSSTGCQNIVIKSGWNLVSVPFLSNDMSASNIFPNSESSVYGYNNSYYVADTLNNGVAYWVKYNNPLNIQVCGTRTSVPVQVTTGWNLIGPFDAEVLTSNIISTPPGIILSAFYEYNNGYVVSNILKPGKGYWVKTSSAGTLDLSSGNLKSIE
;
A
#
# COMPACT_ATOMS: atom_id res chain seq x y z
N MET A 1 -39.65 -35.42 54.65
CA MET A 1 -40.58 -34.28 54.57
C MET A 1 -40.89 -33.83 56.00
N LEU A 2 -40.00 -33.02 56.57
CA LEU A 2 -40.03 -32.59 57.97
C LEU A 2 -39.50 -31.15 58.07
N TRP A 3 -40.35 -30.27 58.61
CA TRP A 3 -40.10 -29.26 59.63
C TRP A 3 -39.11 -28.08 59.41
N LYS A 4 -39.74 -26.89 59.36
CA LYS A 4 -39.62 -25.71 60.26
C LYS A 4 -38.75 -24.48 59.91
N LEU A 5 -39.50 -23.38 59.95
CA LEU A 5 -39.25 -21.94 60.14
C LEU A 5 -38.07 -21.46 61.01
N ASN A 6 -37.50 -20.33 60.54
CA ASN A 6 -37.09 -19.08 61.23
C ASN A 6 -36.13 -19.10 62.43
N ARG A 7 -34.97 -18.42 62.30
CA ARG A 7 -34.68 -17.09 62.90
C ARG A 7 -33.24 -16.60 62.61
N LEU A 8 -33.14 -15.28 62.40
CA LEU A 8 -31.94 -14.41 62.41
C LEU A 8 -30.93 -14.73 63.54
N ILE A 9 -29.63 -14.53 63.27
CA ILE A 9 -28.67 -13.78 64.10
C ILE A 9 -27.46 -13.33 63.26
N PHE A 10 -27.13 -12.05 63.39
CA PHE A 10 -25.98 -11.28 62.88
C PHE A 10 -24.64 -11.72 63.50
N LYS A 11 -23.55 -11.81 62.70
CA LYS A 11 -22.28 -11.04 62.89
C LYS A 11 -21.13 -11.50 61.95
N LEU A 12 -20.70 -10.53 61.15
CA LEU A 12 -19.35 -10.23 60.63
C LEU A 12 -18.23 -11.27 60.79
N MET A 13 -17.68 -11.72 59.66
CA MET A 13 -16.23 -11.84 59.49
C MET A 13 -15.81 -11.04 58.26
N VAL A 14 -14.99 -10.02 58.53
CA VAL A 14 -14.30 -9.16 57.57
C VAL A 14 -13.30 -10.01 56.80
N THR A 15 -13.46 -10.10 55.49
CA THR A 15 -12.37 -10.48 54.57
C THR A 15 -12.23 -9.35 53.56
N SER A 16 -11.09 -8.67 53.65
CA SER A 16 -10.69 -7.56 52.79
C SER A 16 -10.72 -7.99 51.32
N ILE A 17 -11.73 -7.55 50.59
CA ILE A 17 -11.72 -7.57 49.13
C ILE A 17 -10.77 -6.45 48.71
N ILE A 18 -9.57 -6.87 48.29
CA ILE A 18 -8.70 -6.02 47.48
C ILE A 18 -9.49 -5.74 46.21
N PHE A 19 -10.06 -4.54 46.13
CA PHE A 19 -10.59 -3.97 44.90
C PHE A 19 -9.40 -3.76 43.97
N CYS A 20 -9.05 -4.80 43.21
CA CYS A 20 -8.24 -4.64 42.02
C CYS A 20 -9.11 -3.83 41.05
N LEU A 21 -8.97 -2.51 41.10
CA LEU A 21 -9.41 -1.59 40.06
C LEU A 21 -8.71 -2.05 38.79
N SER A 22 -9.37 -2.95 38.05
CA SER A 22 -9.05 -3.17 36.65
C SER A 22 -9.40 -1.86 35.95
N THR A 23 -8.38 -1.06 35.73
CA THR A 23 -8.46 0.07 34.82
C THR A 23 -8.84 -0.50 33.46
N THR A 24 -10.04 -0.15 33.01
CA THR A 24 -10.51 -0.35 31.66
C THR A 24 -9.46 0.16 30.69
N SER A 25 -8.85 -0.75 29.92
CA SER A 25 -8.12 -0.39 28.72
C SER A 25 -9.00 -0.74 27.53
N THR A 26 -10.01 0.08 27.28
CA THR A 26 -10.57 0.19 25.93
C THR A 26 -9.54 0.91 25.08
N ILE A 27 -8.68 0.17 24.37
CA ILE A 27 -7.89 0.76 23.29
C ILE A 27 -8.78 0.73 22.04
N PHE A 28 -9.59 1.78 21.86
CA PHE A 28 -10.19 2.07 20.56
C PHE A 28 -9.25 3.03 19.80
N GLY A 29 -8.61 2.47 18.76
CA GLY A 29 -8.09 3.15 17.56
C GLY A 29 -6.87 4.06 17.72
N GLN A 30 -5.65 3.49 17.65
CA GLN A 30 -4.45 4.28 17.29
C GLN A 30 -4.58 4.87 15.86
N TYR A 31 -5.30 4.17 14.98
CA TYR A 31 -5.44 4.52 13.58
C TYR A 31 -6.85 5.01 13.24
N GLN A 32 -6.92 6.05 12.40
CA GLN A 32 -8.17 6.57 11.84
C GLN A 32 -8.02 6.73 10.34
N LEU A 33 -9.13 6.66 9.62
CA LEU A 33 -9.19 7.05 8.21
C LEU A 33 -9.72 8.48 8.11
N GLN A 34 -9.17 9.25 7.17
CA GLN A 34 -9.69 10.55 6.76
C GLN A 34 -10.00 10.52 5.26
N GLU A 35 -11.01 11.29 4.85
CA GLU A 35 -11.29 11.50 3.42
C GLU A 35 -10.09 12.20 2.78
N ALA A 36 -9.54 11.59 1.73
CA ALA A 36 -8.40 12.14 1.01
C ALA A 36 -8.79 13.32 0.10
N PHE A 37 -10.01 13.27 -0.47
CA PHE A 37 -10.53 14.24 -1.43
C PHE A 37 -11.97 14.63 -1.11
N PRO A 38 -12.22 15.39 -0.02
CA PRO A 38 -13.56 15.64 0.53
C PRO A 38 -14.52 16.42 -0.39
N ASN A 39 -14.02 17.05 -1.46
CA ASN A 39 -14.86 17.76 -2.44
C ASN A 39 -15.18 16.92 -3.68
N LEU A 40 -14.77 15.64 -3.72
CA LEU A 40 -15.05 14.70 -4.79
C LEU A 40 -15.89 13.53 -4.28
N SER A 41 -16.64 12.92 -5.18
CA SER A 41 -17.35 11.67 -4.94
C SER A 41 -17.34 10.85 -6.23
N PHE A 42 -17.28 9.53 -6.09
CA PHE A 42 -17.11 8.56 -7.18
C PHE A 42 -18.24 7.54 -7.18
N SER A 43 -18.61 7.04 -8.35
CA SER A 43 -19.62 5.99 -8.49
C SER A 43 -18.96 4.62 -8.45
N SER A 44 -19.28 3.83 -7.41
CA SER A 44 -18.76 2.47 -7.22
C SER A 44 -17.24 2.34 -7.49
N PRO A 45 -16.37 3.11 -6.77
CA PRO A 45 -14.94 3.09 -7.05
C PRO A 45 -14.34 1.74 -6.68
N LEU A 46 -13.55 1.15 -7.59
CA LEU A 46 -12.95 -0.18 -7.44
C LEU A 46 -11.42 -0.16 -7.41
N PHE A 47 -10.79 0.95 -7.78
CA PHE A 47 -9.34 1.08 -7.73
C PHE A 47 -8.89 2.54 -7.80
N LEU A 48 -7.72 2.81 -7.22
CA LEU A 48 -7.01 4.08 -7.34
C LEU A 48 -5.55 3.80 -7.70
N THR A 49 -4.98 4.58 -8.61
CA THR A 49 -3.54 4.50 -8.89
C THR A 49 -2.99 5.82 -9.44
N ASN A 50 -1.71 5.82 -9.78
CA ASN A 50 -0.99 6.88 -10.47
C ASN A 50 -0.42 6.35 -11.79
N ALA A 51 0.04 7.26 -12.64
CA ALA A 51 0.61 6.91 -13.94
C ALA A 51 2.14 6.72 -13.94
N GLY A 52 2.82 7.04 -12.83
CA GLY A 52 4.28 6.97 -12.74
C GLY A 52 5.00 7.92 -13.70
N ASP A 53 4.36 9.03 -14.09
CA ASP A 53 4.86 10.00 -15.06
C ASP A 53 5.37 11.29 -14.41
N GLY A 54 5.50 11.31 -13.07
CA GLY A 54 6.01 12.44 -12.30
C GLY A 54 5.02 13.59 -12.15
N THR A 55 3.78 13.41 -12.60
CA THR A 55 2.74 14.45 -12.54
C THR A 55 1.95 14.43 -11.23
N ASN A 56 2.10 13.35 -10.44
CA ASN A 56 1.35 13.07 -9.23
C ASN A 56 -0.17 13.20 -9.43
N ARG A 57 -0.67 12.72 -10.58
CA ARG A 57 -2.11 12.62 -10.86
C ARG A 57 -2.66 11.32 -10.32
N ILE A 58 -3.90 11.39 -9.87
CA ILE A 58 -4.67 10.24 -9.38
C ILE A 58 -5.65 9.80 -10.45
N PHE A 59 -5.73 8.48 -10.64
CA PHE A 59 -6.69 7.82 -11.51
C PHE A 59 -7.59 6.92 -10.66
N VAL A 60 -8.90 7.14 -10.73
CA VAL A 60 -9.90 6.31 -10.01
C VAL A 60 -10.72 5.53 -11.02
N VAL A 61 -10.81 4.22 -10.82
CA VAL A 61 -11.62 3.30 -11.62
C VAL A 61 -13.01 3.20 -11.02
N GLU A 62 -14.03 3.50 -11.81
CA GLU A 62 -15.45 3.31 -11.50
C GLU A 62 -15.95 2.04 -12.21
N GLN A 63 -16.73 1.22 -11.49
CA GLN A 63 -17.14 -0.13 -11.93
C GLN A 63 -17.83 -0.16 -13.31
N ASP A 64 -18.57 0.91 -13.65
CA ASP A 64 -19.38 0.99 -14.87
C ASP A 64 -18.57 1.20 -16.16
N GLY A 65 -17.25 1.40 -16.07
CA GLY A 65 -16.38 1.58 -17.23
C GLY A 65 -15.82 2.98 -17.39
N ILE A 66 -15.77 3.76 -16.31
CA ILE A 66 -15.20 5.11 -16.30
C ILE A 66 -13.89 5.11 -15.51
N ILE A 67 -12.89 5.83 -16.02
CA ILE A 67 -11.69 6.21 -15.27
C ILE A 67 -11.74 7.73 -15.08
N LYS A 68 -11.63 8.18 -13.84
CA LYS A 68 -11.51 9.61 -13.49
C LYS A 68 -10.05 9.99 -13.30
N VAL A 69 -9.66 11.21 -13.66
CA VAL A 69 -8.32 11.77 -13.41
C VAL A 69 -8.40 13.15 -12.76
N PHE A 70 -7.52 13.41 -11.79
CA PHE A 70 -7.41 14.68 -11.08
C PHE A 70 -6.04 14.84 -10.40
N SER A 71 -5.71 16.06 -9.99
CA SER A 71 -4.48 16.35 -9.23
C SER A 71 -4.55 15.74 -7.83
N ASN A 72 -3.48 15.11 -7.35
CA ASN A 72 -3.37 14.65 -5.96
C ASN A 72 -3.28 15.82 -4.97
N ASN A 73 -4.41 16.46 -4.68
CA ASN A 73 -4.53 17.60 -3.78
C ASN A 73 -5.85 17.48 -3.01
N PRO A 74 -5.84 17.48 -1.66
CA PRO A 74 -7.07 17.42 -0.87
C PRO A 74 -8.09 18.53 -1.18
N GLY A 75 -7.63 19.70 -1.66
CA GLY A 75 -8.47 20.82 -2.06
C GLY A 75 -9.04 20.74 -3.47
N VAL A 76 -8.77 19.67 -4.22
CA VAL A 76 -9.29 19.50 -5.58
C VAL A 76 -10.82 19.44 -5.57
N SER A 77 -11.47 20.20 -6.46
CA SER A 77 -12.93 20.34 -6.49
C SER A 77 -13.61 19.70 -7.71
N SER A 78 -12.83 19.12 -8.62
CA SER A 78 -13.37 18.46 -9.81
C SER A 78 -12.44 17.36 -10.32
N ALA A 79 -13.02 16.26 -10.79
CA ALA A 79 -12.31 15.22 -11.53
C ALA A 79 -12.79 15.18 -13.00
N LYS A 80 -11.85 14.94 -13.92
CA LYS A 80 -12.14 14.79 -15.35
C LYS A 80 -12.36 13.31 -15.69
N VAL A 81 -13.09 13.03 -16.76
CA VAL A 81 -13.17 11.69 -17.33
C VAL A 81 -11.93 11.45 -18.17
N PHE A 82 -11.08 10.53 -17.74
CA PHE A 82 -9.90 10.08 -18.48
C PHE A 82 -10.29 9.10 -19.59
N LEU A 83 -11.02 8.04 -19.24
CA LEU A 83 -11.54 7.04 -20.18
C LEU A 83 -13.03 6.80 -19.87
N ASN A 84 -13.82 6.59 -20.92
CA ASN A 84 -15.19 6.11 -20.81
C ASN A 84 -15.45 5.04 -21.88
N ILE A 85 -15.67 3.82 -21.40
CA ILE A 85 -15.99 2.63 -22.18
C ILE A 85 -17.27 1.93 -21.66
N THR A 86 -18.18 2.70 -21.05
CA THR A 86 -19.46 2.19 -20.54
C THR A 86 -20.32 1.55 -21.65
N ASP A 87 -20.02 1.83 -22.92
CA ASP A 87 -20.67 1.26 -24.11
C ASP A 87 -20.35 -0.23 -24.34
N ARG A 88 -19.33 -0.78 -23.68
CA ARG A 88 -18.87 -2.17 -23.87
C ARG A 88 -18.56 -2.93 -22.58
N VAL A 89 -18.72 -2.28 -21.43
CA VAL A 89 -18.53 -2.89 -20.11
C VAL A 89 -19.85 -3.44 -19.61
N ALA A 90 -19.85 -4.72 -19.24
CA ALA A 90 -20.91 -5.32 -18.43
C ALA A 90 -20.53 -5.12 -16.95
N SER A 91 -21.39 -4.42 -16.20
CA SER A 91 -21.11 -4.01 -14.83
C SER A 91 -22.18 -4.46 -13.85
N GLY A 92 -21.79 -4.72 -12.61
CA GLY A 92 -22.68 -5.10 -11.51
C GLY A 92 -22.22 -6.40 -10.85
N GLY A 93 -22.51 -6.55 -9.55
CA GLY A 93 -21.92 -7.63 -8.76
C GLY A 93 -20.40 -7.54 -8.80
N GLU A 94 -19.74 -8.62 -9.26
CA GLU A 94 -18.28 -8.68 -9.43
C GLU A 94 -17.81 -8.33 -10.86
N MET A 95 -18.74 -8.02 -11.77
CA MET A 95 -18.43 -7.60 -13.13
C MET A 95 -18.19 -6.08 -13.20
N GLY A 96 -17.41 -5.63 -14.19
CA GLY A 96 -17.24 -4.21 -14.47
C GLY A 96 -15.89 -3.93 -15.11
N LEU A 97 -15.44 -2.69 -14.99
CA LEU A 97 -14.04 -2.32 -15.16
C LEU A 97 -13.30 -2.55 -13.82
N LEU A 98 -12.42 -3.55 -13.79
CA LEU A 98 -11.90 -4.13 -12.55
C LEU A 98 -10.42 -3.81 -12.31
N GLY A 99 -9.65 -3.63 -13.39
CA GLY A 99 -8.21 -3.40 -13.32
C GLY A 99 -7.76 -2.25 -14.21
N LEU A 100 -6.72 -1.54 -13.74
CA LEU A 100 -6.01 -0.50 -14.47
C LEU A 100 -4.52 -0.62 -14.11
N VAL A 101 -3.64 -0.56 -15.10
CA VAL A 101 -2.20 -0.38 -14.88
C VAL A 101 -1.60 0.41 -16.03
N PHE A 102 -0.73 1.37 -15.71
CA PHE A 102 0.02 2.13 -16.71
C PHE A 102 1.27 1.34 -17.13
N HIS A 103 1.64 1.42 -18.40
CA HIS A 103 2.88 0.81 -18.88
C HIS A 103 4.09 1.43 -18.15
N PRO A 104 5.17 0.68 -17.85
CA PRO A 104 6.37 1.27 -17.24
C PRO A 104 6.96 2.45 -18.03
N ASP A 105 6.89 2.38 -19.38
CA ASP A 105 7.27 3.46 -20.30
C ASP A 105 6.11 4.43 -20.67
N TYR A 106 5.08 4.57 -19.81
CA TYR A 106 3.88 5.37 -20.11
C TYR A 106 4.20 6.81 -20.51
N GLU A 107 5.20 7.44 -19.90
CA GLU A 107 5.63 8.80 -20.26
C GLU A 107 6.02 8.92 -21.74
N THR A 108 6.56 7.84 -22.32
CA THR A 108 7.01 7.81 -23.71
C THR A 108 5.95 7.27 -24.67
N ASN A 109 5.26 6.19 -24.30
CA ASN A 109 4.35 5.49 -25.21
C ASN A 109 2.86 5.82 -24.99
N GLY A 110 2.51 6.36 -23.84
CA GLY A 110 1.13 6.71 -23.48
C GLY A 110 0.22 5.50 -23.29
N TYR A 111 0.75 4.28 -23.15
CA TYR A 111 -0.02 3.05 -23.05
C TYR A 111 -0.41 2.70 -21.61
N PHE A 112 -1.66 2.28 -21.45
CA PHE A 112 -2.17 1.71 -20.22
C PHE A 112 -3.09 0.54 -20.55
N TYR A 113 -3.30 -0.33 -19.56
CA TYR A 113 -4.03 -1.59 -19.72
C TYR A 113 -5.18 -1.64 -18.74
N VAL A 114 -6.30 -2.16 -19.20
CA VAL A 114 -7.50 -2.38 -18.40
C VAL A 114 -7.93 -3.83 -18.46
N ASN A 115 -8.62 -4.27 -17.42
CA ASN A 115 -9.30 -5.56 -17.36
C ASN A 115 -10.77 -5.32 -17.05
N TYR A 116 -11.66 -5.76 -17.94
CA TYR A 116 -13.09 -5.57 -17.78
C TYR A 116 -13.91 -6.76 -18.28
N THR A 117 -15.13 -6.86 -17.77
CA THR A 117 -16.12 -7.85 -18.20
C THR A 117 -16.97 -7.28 -19.33
N ALA A 118 -17.23 -8.09 -20.36
CA ALA A 118 -18.14 -7.75 -21.46
C ALA A 118 -19.21 -8.85 -21.61
N GLU A 119 -20.40 -8.45 -22.05
CA GLU A 119 -21.52 -9.36 -22.35
C GLU A 119 -21.54 -9.77 -23.84
N ASP A 120 -22.38 -10.76 -24.17
CA ASP A 120 -22.65 -11.27 -25.52
C ASP A 120 -21.41 -11.69 -26.35
N PRO A 121 -20.67 -12.73 -25.94
CA PRO A 121 -20.88 -13.57 -24.75
C PRO A 121 -20.14 -13.02 -23.52
N LEU A 122 -20.56 -13.47 -22.33
CA LEU A 122 -19.90 -13.12 -21.07
C LEU A 122 -18.43 -13.54 -21.08
N ARG A 123 -17.52 -12.58 -20.95
CA ARG A 123 -16.07 -12.78 -21.05
C ARG A 123 -15.29 -11.69 -20.35
N THR A 124 -14.07 -12.03 -19.96
CA THR A 124 -13.05 -11.04 -19.55
C THR A 124 -12.28 -10.58 -20.77
N ILE A 125 -12.00 -9.27 -20.83
CA ILE A 125 -11.13 -8.65 -21.81
C ILE A 125 -10.02 -7.90 -21.08
N VAL A 126 -8.77 -8.21 -21.40
CA VAL A 126 -7.60 -7.40 -21.07
C VAL A 126 -7.22 -6.63 -22.33
N ALA A 127 -7.25 -5.30 -22.26
CA ALA A 127 -7.02 -4.44 -23.42
C ALA A 127 -6.04 -3.31 -23.10
N ARG A 128 -5.26 -2.94 -24.11
CA ARG A 128 -4.42 -1.75 -24.11
C ARG A 128 -5.21 -0.57 -24.67
N PHE A 129 -5.05 0.60 -24.08
CA PHE A 129 -5.50 1.90 -24.60
C PHE A 129 -4.32 2.87 -24.62
N GLN A 130 -4.50 4.00 -25.29
CA GLN A 130 -3.50 5.05 -25.40
C GLN A 130 -4.08 6.42 -24.99
N VAL A 131 -3.26 7.20 -24.29
CA VAL A 131 -3.54 8.61 -23.98
C VAL A 131 -3.61 9.45 -25.26
N THR A 132 -4.45 10.47 -25.28
CA THR A 132 -4.47 11.48 -26.35
C THR A 132 -3.32 12.48 -26.18
N SER A 133 -3.23 13.49 -27.05
CA SER A 133 -2.34 14.63 -26.83
C SER A 133 -2.69 15.44 -25.57
N ASN A 134 -3.91 15.31 -25.04
CA ASN A 134 -4.27 15.82 -23.72
C ASN A 134 -3.94 14.72 -22.68
N PRO A 135 -2.99 14.94 -21.76
CA PRO A 135 -2.58 13.90 -20.81
C PRO A 135 -3.71 13.47 -19.88
N ASP A 136 -4.76 14.29 -19.70
CA ASP A 136 -5.93 13.99 -18.87
C ASP A 136 -7.06 13.27 -19.64
N SER A 137 -6.81 12.79 -20.85
CA SER A 137 -7.82 12.11 -21.68
C SER A 137 -7.23 10.99 -22.53
N ALA A 138 -7.86 9.82 -22.52
CA ALA A 138 -7.52 8.67 -23.34
C ALA A 138 -8.43 8.51 -24.56
N ASP A 139 -7.87 7.99 -25.65
CA ASP A 139 -8.65 7.67 -26.85
C ASP A 139 -9.36 6.33 -26.66
N LYS A 140 -10.68 6.35 -26.42
CA LYS A 140 -11.47 5.12 -26.30
C LYS A 140 -11.47 4.25 -27.57
N ASN A 141 -11.11 4.78 -28.73
CA ASN A 141 -11.03 4.04 -29.99
C ASN A 141 -9.65 3.41 -30.21
N SER A 142 -8.66 3.70 -29.36
CA SER A 142 -7.32 3.10 -29.41
C SER A 142 -7.27 1.68 -28.82
N GLU A 143 -8.42 1.13 -28.42
CA GLU A 143 -8.53 -0.20 -27.81
C GLU A 143 -7.82 -1.26 -28.67
N TYR A 144 -6.92 -1.98 -28.02
CA TYR A 144 -6.26 -3.14 -28.59
C TYR A 144 -6.35 -4.31 -27.61
N GLN A 145 -7.21 -5.28 -27.92
CA GLN A 145 -7.46 -6.44 -27.05
C GLN A 145 -6.24 -7.36 -27.04
N ILE A 146 -5.66 -7.54 -25.85
CA ILE A 146 -4.47 -8.34 -25.63
C ILE A 146 -4.84 -9.79 -25.37
N LEU A 147 -5.80 -10.01 -24.45
CA LEU A 147 -6.22 -11.33 -24.02
C LEU A 147 -7.73 -11.33 -23.77
N THR A 148 -8.41 -12.39 -24.18
CA THR A 148 -9.86 -12.55 -23.98
C THR A 148 -10.18 -14.00 -23.66
N PHE A 149 -11.04 -14.23 -22.67
CA PHE A 149 -11.50 -15.56 -22.30
C PHE A 149 -12.91 -15.54 -21.72
N SER A 150 -13.66 -16.60 -21.98
CA SER A 150 -15.06 -16.73 -21.55
C SER A 150 -15.18 -16.83 -20.03
N GLN A 151 -16.23 -16.21 -19.50
CA GLN A 151 -16.64 -16.30 -18.10
C GLN A 151 -17.91 -17.16 -18.02
N PRO A 152 -17.89 -18.29 -17.31
CA PRO A 152 -19.06 -19.18 -17.24
C PRO A 152 -20.17 -18.62 -16.33
N PHE A 153 -19.84 -17.77 -15.37
CA PHE A 153 -20.78 -17.09 -14.48
C PHE A 153 -20.41 -15.61 -14.27
N GLN A 154 -21.32 -14.84 -13.67
CA GLN A 154 -21.19 -13.40 -13.43
C GLN A 154 -20.37 -13.04 -12.17
N ASN A 155 -19.81 -14.04 -11.50
CA ASN A 155 -19.03 -13.87 -10.27
C ASN A 155 -17.67 -14.60 -10.38
N HIS A 156 -16.78 -14.29 -9.46
CA HIS A 156 -15.37 -14.69 -9.45
C HIS A 156 -14.62 -14.30 -10.72
N ASN A 157 -14.74 -13.03 -11.09
CA ASN A 157 -14.09 -12.51 -12.29
C ASN A 157 -12.60 -12.21 -12.06
N GLY A 158 -12.14 -12.10 -10.81
CA GLY A 158 -10.81 -11.57 -10.49
C GLY A 158 -10.71 -10.13 -10.99
N GLY A 159 -9.69 -9.82 -11.79
CA GLY A 159 -9.66 -8.58 -12.56
C GLY A 159 -8.47 -7.66 -12.29
N TRP A 160 -7.60 -8.01 -11.33
CA TRP A 160 -6.40 -7.23 -11.10
C TRP A 160 -5.41 -7.38 -12.27
N VAL A 161 -4.72 -6.29 -12.59
CA VAL A 161 -3.59 -6.26 -13.53
C VAL A 161 -2.45 -5.45 -12.93
N GLY A 162 -1.22 -5.87 -13.19
CA GLY A 162 -0.03 -5.18 -12.69
C GLY A 162 1.23 -5.58 -13.44
N PHE A 163 2.22 -4.69 -13.51
CA PHE A 163 3.53 -5.02 -14.05
C PHE A 163 4.45 -5.55 -12.96
N GLY A 164 5.14 -6.66 -13.25
CA GLY A 164 6.16 -7.19 -12.35
C GLY A 164 7.34 -6.21 -12.25
N PRO A 165 7.74 -5.76 -11.05
CA PRO A 165 8.77 -4.74 -10.91
C PRO A 165 10.17 -5.21 -11.35
N ASN A 166 10.40 -6.52 -11.36
CA ASN A 166 11.70 -7.11 -11.68
C ASN A 166 11.81 -7.61 -13.12
N ASP A 167 10.70 -8.00 -13.75
CA ASP A 167 10.68 -8.62 -15.08
C ASP A 167 9.94 -7.79 -16.14
N GLY A 168 9.17 -6.77 -15.73
CA GLY A 168 8.43 -5.90 -16.64
C GLY A 168 7.28 -6.58 -17.39
N TYR A 169 6.91 -7.81 -17.00
CA TYR A 169 5.81 -8.53 -17.63
C TYR A 169 4.46 -8.11 -17.05
N LEU A 170 3.39 -8.27 -17.84
CA LEU A 170 2.02 -8.01 -17.39
C LEU A 170 1.48 -9.25 -16.67
N TYR A 171 1.09 -9.06 -15.40
CA TYR A 171 0.43 -10.05 -14.58
C TYR A 171 -1.07 -9.77 -14.53
N ILE A 172 -1.88 -10.83 -14.55
CA ILE A 172 -3.35 -10.74 -14.62
C ILE A 172 -3.94 -11.73 -13.61
N SER A 173 -4.75 -11.26 -12.67
CA SER A 173 -5.51 -12.13 -11.76
C SER A 173 -6.84 -12.55 -12.40
N THR A 174 -7.19 -13.82 -12.22
CA THR A 174 -8.43 -14.40 -12.76
C THR A 174 -9.04 -15.30 -11.69
N GLY A 175 -10.33 -15.12 -11.42
CA GLY A 175 -11.07 -16.08 -10.60
C GLY A 175 -11.42 -17.34 -11.39
N ASP A 176 -11.91 -18.36 -10.69
CA ASP A 176 -12.33 -19.66 -11.22
C ASP A 176 -13.53 -19.57 -12.18
N GLY A 177 -14.12 -18.38 -12.32
CA GLY A 177 -15.22 -18.08 -13.21
C GLY A 177 -16.60 -18.30 -12.59
N GLY A 178 -16.68 -18.60 -11.30
CA GLY A 178 -17.88 -18.42 -10.49
C GLY A 178 -18.64 -19.69 -10.16
N SER A 179 -19.85 -19.48 -9.63
CA SER A 179 -20.65 -20.47 -8.91
C SER A 179 -19.96 -21.00 -7.63
N GLY A 180 -20.73 -21.64 -6.75
CA GLY A 180 -20.19 -22.26 -5.54
C GLY A 180 -19.39 -23.51 -5.85
N GLY A 181 -18.20 -23.64 -5.24
CA GLY A 181 -17.39 -24.86 -5.23
C GLY A 181 -16.73 -25.21 -6.57
N ASP A 182 -16.54 -24.21 -7.45
CA ASP A 182 -15.86 -24.35 -8.75
C ASP A 182 -16.35 -25.58 -9.53
N PRO A 183 -17.59 -25.59 -10.04
CA PRO A 183 -18.18 -26.77 -10.66
C PRO A 183 -17.39 -27.28 -11.88
N ASN A 184 -16.63 -26.39 -12.53
CA ASN A 184 -15.81 -26.70 -13.70
C ASN A 184 -14.39 -27.16 -13.35
N ASN A 185 -14.03 -27.13 -12.05
CA ASN A 185 -12.70 -27.43 -11.53
C ASN A 185 -11.62 -26.54 -12.19
N ASN A 186 -11.97 -25.30 -12.52
CA ASN A 186 -11.11 -24.33 -13.18
C ASN A 186 -9.88 -23.99 -12.35
N GLY A 187 -9.97 -23.93 -11.01
CA GLY A 187 -8.84 -23.71 -10.13
C GLY A 187 -7.70 -24.69 -10.40
N GLN A 188 -8.01 -25.99 -10.50
CA GLN A 188 -7.02 -27.05 -10.71
C GLN A 188 -6.68 -27.33 -12.18
N ARG A 189 -7.55 -26.98 -13.11
CA ARG A 189 -7.30 -27.23 -14.55
C ARG A 189 -6.29 -26.24 -15.12
N ILE A 190 -5.31 -26.76 -15.86
CA ILE A 190 -4.28 -25.97 -16.57
C ILE A 190 -4.58 -25.74 -18.06
N ASN A 191 -5.75 -26.20 -18.54
CA ASN A 191 -6.22 -25.95 -19.91
C ASN A 191 -7.24 -24.81 -20.02
N THR A 192 -7.36 -24.01 -18.96
CA THR A 192 -8.19 -22.82 -18.86
C THR A 192 -7.36 -21.66 -18.31
N LEU A 193 -7.84 -20.44 -18.56
CA LEU A 193 -7.25 -19.20 -18.03
C LEU A 193 -7.90 -18.77 -16.71
N LEU A 194 -8.91 -19.49 -16.23
CA LEU A 194 -9.66 -19.17 -15.00
C LEU A 194 -9.00 -19.80 -13.76
N GLY A 195 -9.03 -19.10 -12.63
CA GLY A 195 -8.47 -19.53 -11.35
C GLY A 195 -6.94 -19.53 -11.35
N LYS A 196 -6.36 -18.45 -11.88
CA LYS A 196 -4.93 -18.29 -12.21
C LYS A 196 -4.42 -16.89 -11.88
N ILE A 197 -3.12 -16.80 -11.60
CA ILE A 197 -2.33 -15.64 -12.00
C ILE A 197 -1.70 -15.97 -13.34
N LEU A 198 -1.94 -15.11 -14.34
CA LEU A 198 -1.33 -15.20 -15.67
C LEU A 198 -0.16 -14.23 -15.75
N ARG A 199 0.82 -14.52 -16.61
CA ARG A 199 1.97 -13.64 -16.90
C ARG A 199 2.32 -13.70 -18.38
N ILE A 200 2.28 -12.54 -19.04
CA ILE A 200 2.54 -12.38 -20.48
C ILE A 200 3.52 -11.23 -20.75
N ASP A 201 4.27 -11.34 -21.85
CA ASP A 201 5.14 -10.28 -22.34
C ASP A 201 4.41 -9.45 -23.40
N ILE A 202 4.03 -8.23 -23.04
CA ILE A 202 3.32 -7.30 -23.94
C ILE A 202 4.26 -6.45 -24.81
N ASN A 203 5.57 -6.53 -24.59
CA ASN A 203 6.58 -5.77 -25.33
C ASN A 203 7.07 -6.52 -26.57
N THR A 204 6.78 -7.81 -26.65
CA THR A 204 7.14 -8.65 -27.79
C THR A 204 5.95 -9.47 -28.26
N GLY A 205 5.98 -9.88 -29.53
CA GLY A 205 4.87 -10.64 -30.14
C GLY A 205 3.71 -9.77 -30.59
N ASN A 206 2.63 -10.42 -31.04
CA ASN A 206 1.41 -9.77 -31.52
C ASN A 206 0.22 -10.73 -31.29
N PRO A 207 -0.60 -10.54 -30.24
CA PRO A 207 -0.64 -9.40 -29.31
C PRO A 207 0.36 -9.44 -28.14
N TYR A 208 0.96 -10.60 -27.84
CA TYR A 208 1.94 -10.80 -26.76
C TYR A 208 2.80 -12.03 -27.05
N SER A 209 3.87 -12.21 -26.28
CA SER A 209 4.66 -13.45 -26.20
C SER A 209 4.51 -14.11 -24.82
N ILE A 210 4.87 -15.39 -24.74
CA ILE A 210 4.96 -16.11 -23.47
C ILE A 210 6.37 -15.96 -22.89
N PRO A 211 6.53 -15.48 -21.64
CA PRO A 211 7.83 -15.47 -20.98
C PRO A 211 8.47 -16.86 -20.94
N ALA A 212 9.75 -16.93 -21.30
CA ALA A 212 10.52 -18.19 -21.28
C ALA A 212 10.68 -18.81 -19.88
N THR A 213 10.31 -18.08 -18.83
CA THR A 213 10.34 -18.55 -17.44
C THR A 213 8.97 -18.98 -16.92
N ASN A 214 7.91 -18.95 -17.74
CA ASN A 214 6.61 -19.50 -17.34
C ASN A 214 6.71 -21.04 -17.19
N PRO A 215 6.01 -21.62 -16.21
CA PRO A 215 6.15 -23.03 -15.81
C PRO A 215 5.79 -24.02 -16.92
N PHE A 216 4.95 -23.61 -17.87
CA PHE A 216 4.45 -24.48 -18.94
C PHE A 216 4.95 -24.09 -20.34
N VAL A 217 5.94 -23.20 -20.44
CA VAL A 217 6.40 -22.68 -21.73
C VAL A 217 6.86 -23.78 -22.70
N ASP A 218 7.57 -24.79 -22.19
CA ASP A 218 8.11 -25.91 -22.97
C ASP A 218 7.13 -27.06 -23.19
N SER A 219 5.90 -26.94 -22.67
CA SER A 219 4.89 -27.99 -22.85
C SER A 219 4.57 -28.17 -24.34
N THR A 220 4.61 -29.42 -24.79
CA THR A 220 4.17 -29.83 -26.13
C THR A 220 2.66 -30.11 -26.19
N ASN A 221 1.98 -30.16 -25.04
CA ASN A 221 0.53 -30.33 -24.98
C ASN A 221 -0.16 -29.00 -25.29
N THR A 222 -0.79 -28.92 -26.45
CA THR A 222 -1.45 -27.69 -26.96
C THR A 222 -2.66 -27.25 -26.15
N GLN A 223 -3.19 -28.10 -25.26
CA GLN A 223 -4.30 -27.75 -24.39
C GLN A 223 -3.85 -26.92 -23.19
N ILE A 224 -2.58 -27.04 -22.76
CA ILE A 224 -2.06 -26.32 -21.60
C ILE A 224 -1.90 -24.83 -21.95
N LYS A 225 -2.43 -23.97 -21.09
CA LYS A 225 -2.28 -22.52 -21.22
C LYS A 225 -0.92 -22.10 -20.70
N LYS A 226 -0.09 -21.58 -21.60
CA LYS A 226 1.30 -21.23 -21.31
C LYS A 226 1.41 -19.86 -20.63
N GLU A 227 0.32 -19.11 -20.60
CA GLU A 227 0.16 -17.84 -19.88
C GLU A 227 0.18 -18.05 -18.34
N ILE A 228 -0.10 -19.25 -17.86
CA ILE A 228 -0.21 -19.53 -16.42
C ILE A 228 1.13 -19.30 -15.73
N PHE A 229 1.15 -18.41 -14.73
CA PHE A 229 2.25 -18.22 -13.78
C PHE A 229 2.01 -19.04 -12.50
N ALA A 230 0.78 -18.98 -11.96
CA ALA A 230 0.33 -19.76 -10.82
C ALA A 230 -1.15 -20.16 -10.99
N TRP A 231 -1.59 -21.22 -10.32
CA TRP A 231 -2.97 -21.72 -10.40
C TRP A 231 -3.48 -22.23 -9.06
N GLY A 232 -4.73 -22.72 -9.04
CA GLY A 232 -5.37 -23.19 -7.82
C GLY A 232 -5.92 -22.06 -6.98
N LEU A 233 -6.40 -21.00 -7.63
CA LEU A 233 -6.96 -19.81 -7.00
C LEU A 233 -8.47 -19.75 -7.27
N ARG A 234 -9.24 -19.22 -6.32
CA ARG A 234 -10.70 -19.07 -6.38
C ARG A 234 -11.10 -17.72 -6.94
N ASN A 235 -10.80 -16.65 -6.21
CA ASN A 235 -11.15 -15.28 -6.61
C ASN A 235 -10.15 -14.28 -6.01
N PRO A 236 -8.93 -14.20 -6.55
CA PRO A 236 -7.93 -13.23 -6.13
C PRO A 236 -8.41 -11.80 -6.47
N TRP A 237 -8.91 -11.09 -5.45
CA TRP A 237 -9.61 -9.81 -5.61
C TRP A 237 -8.64 -8.64 -5.82
N ARG A 238 -7.85 -8.31 -4.79
CA ARG A 238 -6.73 -7.36 -4.90
C ARG A 238 -5.42 -8.10 -4.75
N CYS A 239 -4.60 -7.99 -5.79
CA CYS A 239 -3.19 -8.30 -5.71
C CYS A 239 -2.37 -7.01 -5.69
N SER A 240 -1.13 -7.09 -5.25
CA SER A 240 -0.16 -6.01 -5.36
C SER A 240 1.27 -6.54 -5.33
N PHE A 241 2.14 -5.90 -6.10
CA PHE A 241 3.58 -6.10 -5.93
C PHE A 241 4.09 -5.18 -4.83
N ASP A 242 4.90 -5.72 -3.93
CA ASP A 242 5.78 -4.89 -3.11
C ASP A 242 7.06 -4.61 -3.89
N ASN A 243 7.17 -3.42 -4.48
CA ASN A 243 8.32 -3.02 -5.31
C ASN A 243 9.67 -3.09 -4.58
N THR A 244 9.68 -3.12 -3.24
CA THR A 244 10.92 -3.26 -2.46
C THR A 244 11.43 -4.70 -2.44
N THR A 245 10.53 -5.67 -2.32
CA THR A 245 10.90 -7.10 -2.20
C THR A 245 10.66 -7.90 -3.48
N GLY A 246 9.87 -7.37 -4.42
CA GLY A 246 9.42 -8.04 -5.63
C GLY A 246 8.34 -9.11 -5.39
N LYS A 247 7.85 -9.28 -4.16
CA LYS A 247 6.82 -10.28 -3.83
C LYS A 247 5.45 -9.84 -4.36
N LEU A 248 4.72 -10.79 -4.96
CA LEU A 248 3.33 -10.61 -5.35
C LEU A 248 2.42 -11.09 -4.22
N TRP A 249 1.69 -10.16 -3.61
CA TRP A 249 0.71 -10.45 -2.57
C TRP A 249 -0.69 -10.57 -3.20
N ALA A 250 -1.51 -11.49 -2.71
CA ALA A 250 -2.90 -11.63 -3.12
C ALA A 250 -3.81 -11.80 -1.91
N GLY A 251 -4.92 -11.05 -1.86
CA GLY A 251 -6.07 -11.42 -1.04
C GLY A 251 -7.03 -12.27 -1.86
N GLU A 252 -7.29 -13.49 -1.40
CA GLU A 252 -8.13 -14.46 -2.10
C GLU A 252 -9.43 -14.71 -1.34
N VAL A 253 -10.56 -14.46 -2.01
CA VAL A 253 -11.89 -14.62 -1.42
C VAL A 253 -12.27 -16.09 -1.36
N GLY A 254 -12.59 -16.56 -0.16
CA GLY A 254 -12.99 -17.93 0.11
C GLY A 254 -14.41 -18.30 -0.32
N GLN A 255 -14.75 -19.57 -0.17
CA GLN A 255 -16.05 -20.10 -0.59
C GLN A 255 -17.16 -19.88 0.44
N GLY A 256 -16.87 -20.04 1.73
CA GLY A 256 -17.88 -19.93 2.77
C GLY A 256 -17.39 -20.12 4.21
N SER A 257 -16.10 -20.36 4.45
CA SER A 257 -15.56 -20.52 5.81
C SER A 257 -14.28 -19.75 6.07
N TRP A 258 -13.39 -19.60 5.08
CA TRP A 258 -12.05 -19.06 5.28
C TRP A 258 -11.65 -18.08 4.20
N GLU A 259 -11.11 -16.94 4.60
CA GLU A 259 -10.47 -15.98 3.71
C GLU A 259 -8.95 -16.09 3.85
N GLU A 260 -8.18 -15.79 2.79
CA GLU A 260 -6.75 -16.04 2.79
C GLU A 260 -5.88 -14.96 2.12
N ILE A 261 -4.61 -14.93 2.52
CA ILE A 261 -3.56 -14.10 1.94
C ILE A 261 -2.41 -14.99 1.50
N ASP A 262 -2.03 -14.84 0.24
CA ASP A 262 -0.95 -15.60 -0.40
C ASP A 262 0.22 -14.72 -0.82
N ILE A 263 1.40 -15.32 -0.82
CA ILE A 263 2.53 -14.87 -1.62
C ILE A 263 2.54 -15.70 -2.90
N ILE A 264 2.22 -15.07 -4.02
CA ILE A 264 2.13 -15.75 -5.31
C ILE A 264 3.53 -15.98 -5.89
N GLU A 265 3.85 -17.23 -6.17
CA GLU A 265 5.13 -17.67 -6.72
C GLU A 265 4.95 -18.48 -8.00
N ASN A 266 5.97 -18.43 -8.85
CA ASN A 266 5.98 -19.07 -10.15
C ASN A 266 5.87 -20.60 -10.05
N GLY A 267 4.92 -21.19 -10.77
CA GLY A 267 4.73 -22.64 -10.85
C GLY A 267 4.07 -23.28 -9.63
N LYS A 268 3.48 -22.49 -8.73
CA LYS A 268 2.78 -22.98 -7.54
C LYS A 268 1.29 -23.18 -7.77
N ASN A 269 0.74 -24.16 -7.04
CA ASN A 269 -0.68 -24.52 -6.99
C ASN A 269 -1.23 -24.17 -5.60
N TYR A 270 -2.13 -23.19 -5.53
CA TYR A 270 -2.70 -22.66 -4.28
C TYR A 270 -3.89 -23.47 -3.76
N GLY A 271 -4.19 -24.60 -4.40
CA GLY A 271 -5.04 -25.62 -3.79
C GLY A 271 -6.53 -25.49 -4.06
N TRP A 272 -7.08 -24.33 -4.43
CA TRP A 272 -8.50 -24.24 -4.76
C TRP A 272 -8.86 -25.11 -5.99
N ARG A 273 -9.88 -25.97 -5.95
CA ARG A 273 -10.92 -26.16 -4.92
C ARG A 273 -10.69 -27.29 -3.92
N CYS A 274 -9.51 -27.90 -3.93
CA CYS A 274 -9.15 -28.96 -2.98
C CYS A 274 -9.14 -28.44 -1.55
N TYR A 275 -8.65 -27.22 -1.38
CA TYR A 275 -8.55 -26.52 -0.10
C TYR A 275 -9.21 -25.14 -0.19
N GLU A 276 -9.74 -24.68 0.94
CA GLU A 276 -10.20 -23.31 1.19
C GLU A 276 -9.41 -22.83 2.42
N GLY A 277 -8.45 -21.93 2.25
CA GLY A 277 -7.41 -21.77 3.25
C GLY A 277 -6.56 -23.05 3.37
N ASN A 278 -6.21 -23.41 4.59
CA ASN A 278 -5.52 -24.66 4.92
C ASN A 278 -6.47 -25.84 5.13
N HIS A 279 -7.75 -25.67 4.84
CA HIS A 279 -8.81 -26.61 5.19
C HIS A 279 -9.30 -27.36 3.96
N THR A 280 -9.41 -28.68 4.08
CA THR A 280 -9.97 -29.51 3.02
C THR A 280 -11.39 -29.06 2.67
N TYR A 281 -11.64 -28.78 1.39
CA TYR A 281 -12.96 -28.42 0.86
C TYR A 281 -13.54 -29.53 -0.02
N ASN A 282 -12.95 -29.77 -1.21
CA ASN A 282 -13.42 -30.79 -2.14
C ASN A 282 -12.26 -31.52 -2.82
N MET A 283 -11.95 -32.72 -2.33
CA MET A 283 -10.85 -33.55 -2.85
C MET A 283 -11.12 -34.22 -4.21
N THR A 284 -12.29 -33.99 -4.82
CA THR A 284 -12.63 -34.60 -6.11
C THR A 284 -11.81 -33.98 -7.24
N GLY A 285 -10.92 -34.76 -7.84
CA GLY A 285 -10.03 -34.31 -8.93
C GLY A 285 -8.71 -33.71 -8.44
N CYS A 286 -8.40 -33.86 -7.15
CA CYS A 286 -7.22 -33.29 -6.48
C CYS A 286 -6.04 -34.27 -6.49
N ASN A 287 -5.40 -34.40 -7.66
CA ASN A 287 -4.32 -35.36 -7.88
C ASN A 287 -2.92 -34.71 -7.92
N TYR A 288 -2.80 -33.45 -7.51
CA TYR A 288 -1.53 -32.73 -7.54
C TYR A 288 -0.68 -33.08 -6.31
N PRO A 289 0.65 -33.29 -6.46
CA PRO A 289 1.49 -33.82 -5.38
C PRO A 289 1.72 -32.84 -4.22
N GLU A 290 1.67 -31.54 -4.47
CA GLU A 290 2.00 -30.52 -3.48
C GLU A 290 1.17 -29.25 -3.69
N TYR A 291 0.46 -28.82 -2.65
CA TYR A 291 -0.27 -27.56 -2.64
C TYR A 291 0.49 -26.53 -1.81
N THR A 292 0.41 -25.28 -2.23
CA THR A 292 0.95 -24.13 -1.51
C THR A 292 -0.18 -23.52 -0.70
N PHE A 293 0.11 -23.27 0.57
CA PHE A 293 -0.86 -22.80 1.54
C PHE A 293 -0.65 -21.32 1.85
N PRO A 294 -1.71 -20.59 2.22
CA PRO A 294 -1.62 -19.16 2.53
C PRO A 294 -0.69 -18.88 3.70
N ILE A 295 -0.07 -17.71 3.67
CA ILE A 295 0.75 -17.21 4.78
C ILE A 295 -0.12 -16.68 5.94
N TRP A 296 -1.38 -16.41 5.67
CA TRP A 296 -2.37 -15.99 6.66
C TRP A 296 -3.79 -16.36 6.19
N GLU A 297 -4.61 -16.84 7.13
CA GLU A 297 -6.03 -17.12 6.90
C GLU A 297 -6.86 -16.64 8.09
N TYR A 298 -8.15 -16.37 7.88
CA TYR A 298 -9.09 -16.12 8.96
C TYR A 298 -10.48 -16.66 8.64
N SER A 299 -11.20 -17.10 9.67
CA SER A 299 -12.54 -17.66 9.49
C SER A 299 -13.60 -16.58 9.35
N HIS A 300 -14.77 -17.00 8.85
CA HIS A 300 -15.98 -16.17 8.73
C HIS A 300 -16.53 -15.61 10.06
N SER A 301 -15.97 -16.02 11.20
CA SER A 301 -16.21 -15.36 12.49
C SER A 301 -15.56 -13.98 12.60
N LEU A 302 -14.52 -13.69 11.80
CA LEU A 302 -13.76 -12.43 11.83
C LEU A 302 -14.11 -11.48 10.67
N GLY A 303 -14.39 -12.00 9.47
CA GLY A 303 -14.77 -11.28 8.25
C GLY A 303 -15.24 -12.25 7.16
N TYR A 304 -15.91 -11.79 6.10
CA TYR A 304 -16.61 -12.67 5.13
C TYR A 304 -16.13 -12.58 3.67
N SER A 305 -15.29 -11.60 3.36
CA SER A 305 -14.85 -11.35 1.99
C SER A 305 -13.61 -10.46 2.05
N ILE A 306 -12.43 -11.07 1.94
CA ILE A 306 -11.18 -10.34 1.95
C ILE A 306 -11.08 -9.45 0.71
N THR A 307 -10.75 -8.19 0.92
CA THR A 307 -10.48 -7.26 -0.17
C THR A 307 -9.05 -7.45 -0.70
N GLY A 308 -8.12 -7.88 0.13
CA GLY A 308 -6.67 -7.81 -0.12
C GLY A 308 -6.13 -6.40 0.15
N GLY A 309 -4.93 -6.08 -0.32
CA GLY A 309 -4.31 -4.78 -0.08
C GLY A 309 -2.86 -4.64 -0.54
N TYR A 310 -2.05 -3.88 0.20
CA TYR A 310 -0.69 -3.45 -0.19
C TYR A 310 0.27 -3.50 0.99
N VAL A 311 1.55 -3.79 0.71
CA VAL A 311 2.61 -3.51 1.68
C VAL A 311 2.79 -2.00 1.79
N TYR A 312 2.59 -1.43 2.97
CA TYR A 312 2.68 0.02 3.14
C TYR A 312 4.13 0.50 2.97
N ARG A 313 4.33 1.39 2.01
CA ARG A 313 5.62 2.05 1.71
C ARG A 313 5.53 3.57 1.77
N GLY A 314 4.38 4.11 2.18
CA GLY A 314 4.12 5.54 2.24
C GLY A 314 4.90 6.25 3.36
N PRO A 315 5.14 7.56 3.22
CA PRO A 315 5.90 8.32 4.20
C PRO A 315 5.11 8.73 5.44
N SER A 316 3.77 8.65 5.43
CA SER A 316 2.90 9.26 6.45
C SER A 316 2.70 8.42 7.71
N MET A 317 2.80 7.09 7.62
CA MET A 317 2.56 6.14 8.70
C MET A 317 3.76 5.20 8.89
N SER A 318 4.85 5.73 9.44
CA SER A 318 6.11 4.99 9.57
C SER A 318 5.98 3.62 10.27
N GLU A 319 5.11 3.52 11.26
CA GLU A 319 4.85 2.33 12.07
C GLU A 319 4.14 1.22 11.29
N LEU A 320 3.59 1.54 10.12
CA LEU A 320 3.00 0.60 9.18
C LEU A 320 3.99 0.18 8.07
N THR A 321 5.15 0.83 7.95
CA THR A 321 6.12 0.57 6.88
C THR A 321 6.52 -0.90 6.84
N GLY A 322 6.36 -1.53 5.67
CA GLY A 322 6.68 -2.94 5.45
C GLY A 322 5.64 -3.94 5.94
N LYS A 323 4.55 -3.49 6.59
CA LYS A 323 3.39 -4.35 6.90
C LYS A 323 2.44 -4.40 5.70
N TYR A 324 1.85 -5.56 5.45
CA TYR A 324 0.78 -5.71 4.46
C TYR A 324 -0.54 -5.26 5.05
N ILE A 325 -1.06 -4.13 4.56
CA ILE A 325 -2.31 -3.54 5.00
C ILE A 325 -3.41 -4.07 4.11
N TYR A 326 -4.43 -4.67 4.73
CA TYR A 326 -5.53 -5.30 4.01
C TYR A 326 -6.85 -5.10 4.74
N ALA A 327 -7.96 -5.32 4.04
CA ALA A 327 -9.30 -5.21 4.60
C ALA A 327 -10.18 -6.40 4.27
N ASP A 328 -11.33 -6.42 4.93
CA ASP A 328 -12.46 -7.28 4.62
C ASP A 328 -13.66 -6.41 4.26
N TYR A 329 -14.25 -6.67 3.10
CA TYR A 329 -15.32 -5.88 2.50
C TYR A 329 -16.56 -5.81 3.41
N VAL A 330 -16.99 -6.94 3.98
CA VAL A 330 -18.24 -7.05 4.74
C VAL A 330 -18.08 -6.55 6.17
N SER A 331 -17.02 -6.97 6.87
CA SER A 331 -16.79 -6.57 8.25
C SER A 331 -16.24 -5.15 8.37
N ARG A 332 -15.68 -4.60 7.27
CA ARG A 332 -15.03 -3.28 7.18
C ARG A 332 -13.78 -3.14 8.03
N LYS A 333 -13.30 -4.24 8.61
CA LYS A 333 -12.08 -4.26 9.41
C LYS A 333 -10.88 -4.07 8.50
N VAL A 334 -9.91 -3.32 8.99
CA VAL A 334 -8.61 -3.08 8.35
C VAL A 334 -7.53 -3.57 9.29
N TRP A 335 -6.61 -4.36 8.77
CA TRP A 335 -5.53 -4.97 9.53
C TRP A 335 -4.17 -4.66 8.92
N ALA A 336 -3.13 -4.88 9.71
CA ALA A 336 -1.75 -4.94 9.27
C ALA A 336 -1.16 -6.32 9.57
N LEU A 337 -0.67 -6.98 8.52
CA LEU A 337 0.03 -8.25 8.60
C LEU A 337 1.55 -8.01 8.53
N SER A 338 2.29 -8.50 9.50
CA SER A 338 3.76 -8.48 9.50
C SER A 338 4.29 -9.86 9.13
N TYR A 339 5.15 -9.93 8.11
CA TYR A 339 5.75 -11.17 7.64
C TYR A 339 7.17 -10.94 7.15
N ASP A 340 8.13 -11.66 7.71
CA ASP A 340 9.56 -11.53 7.38
C ASP A 340 10.05 -12.55 6.33
N GLY A 341 9.16 -13.44 5.87
CA GLY A 341 9.51 -14.51 4.92
C GLY A 341 10.00 -15.81 5.56
N ILE A 342 10.14 -15.86 6.89
CA ILE A 342 10.71 -17.01 7.60
C ILE A 342 9.77 -17.46 8.71
N ASN A 343 9.31 -16.53 9.53
CA ASN A 343 8.44 -16.78 10.66
C ASN A 343 6.97 -16.67 10.27
N PRO A 344 6.06 -17.35 11.00
CA PRO A 344 4.62 -17.17 10.82
C PRO A 344 4.24 -15.70 10.88
N ALA A 345 3.33 -15.28 9.99
CA ALA A 345 2.87 -13.90 9.94
C ALA A 345 2.12 -13.55 11.24
N THR A 346 2.24 -12.29 11.67
CA THR A 346 1.48 -11.76 12.82
C THR A 346 0.52 -10.68 12.35
N ASN A 347 -0.67 -10.65 12.93
CA ASN A 347 -1.76 -9.79 12.47
C ASN A 347 -2.24 -8.83 13.56
N GLU A 348 -2.48 -7.57 13.16
CA GLU A 348 -2.89 -6.47 14.03
C GLU A 348 -4.16 -5.82 13.46
N LEU A 349 -5.25 -5.75 14.24
CA LEU A 349 -6.42 -4.96 13.85
C LEU A 349 -6.12 -3.48 14.04
N LEU A 350 -6.16 -2.71 12.95
CA LEU A 350 -5.90 -1.27 12.99
C LEU A 350 -7.17 -0.49 13.34
N LEU A 351 -8.26 -0.77 12.61
CA LEU A 351 -9.54 -0.06 12.74
C LEU A 351 -10.69 -0.85 12.09
N THR A 352 -11.90 -0.35 12.28
CA THR A 352 -13.08 -0.73 11.48
C THR A 352 -13.58 0.52 10.76
N ALA A 353 -13.62 0.48 9.43
CA ALA A 353 -14.04 1.60 8.60
C ALA A 353 -15.57 1.80 8.66
N SER A 354 -15.99 3.02 8.33
CA SER A 354 -17.41 3.38 8.21
C SER A 354 -18.03 2.76 6.96
N GLY A 355 -17.36 2.90 5.81
CA GLY A 355 -17.79 2.41 4.50
C GLY A 355 -17.30 0.99 4.18
N LEU A 356 -17.88 0.40 3.13
CA LEU A 356 -17.48 -0.91 2.60
C LEU A 356 -16.21 -0.73 1.75
N ILE A 357 -15.11 -1.35 2.16
CA ILE A 357 -13.80 -1.17 1.52
C ILE A 357 -13.72 -2.04 0.27
N THR A 358 -13.64 -1.42 -0.90
CA THR A 358 -13.68 -2.11 -2.18
C THR A 358 -12.29 -2.46 -2.70
N SER A 359 -11.29 -1.65 -2.35
CA SER A 359 -9.93 -1.78 -2.85
C SER A 359 -8.96 -0.85 -2.13
N PHE A 360 -7.70 -0.96 -2.54
CA PHE A 360 -6.57 -0.13 -2.12
C PHE A 360 -5.79 0.34 -3.35
N GLY A 361 -4.99 1.40 -3.19
CA GLY A 361 -4.16 1.95 -4.25
C GLY A 361 -3.08 2.89 -3.74
N GLU A 362 -2.09 3.21 -4.56
CA GLU A 362 -0.97 4.09 -4.19
C GLU A 362 -0.89 5.31 -5.10
N ASP A 363 -0.44 6.44 -4.55
CA ASP A 363 0.05 7.58 -5.34
C ASP A 363 1.53 7.40 -5.75
N GLU A 364 2.09 8.39 -6.47
CA GLU A 364 3.49 8.34 -6.94
C GLU A 364 4.50 8.28 -5.78
N PHE A 365 4.13 8.75 -4.59
CA PHE A 365 4.95 8.74 -3.39
C PHE A 365 4.70 7.54 -2.50
N LYS A 366 3.96 6.54 -2.99
CA LYS A 366 3.62 5.30 -2.28
C LYS A 366 2.73 5.50 -1.06
N GLU A 367 2.08 6.65 -0.94
CA GLU A 367 1.04 6.82 0.08
C GLU A 367 -0.15 5.93 -0.25
N LEU A 368 -0.71 5.27 0.77
CA LEU A 368 -1.77 4.29 0.59
C LEU A 368 -3.15 4.93 0.71
N TYR A 369 -4.00 4.65 -0.27
CA TYR A 369 -5.39 5.07 -0.34
C TYR A 369 -6.31 3.86 -0.34
N ILE A 370 -7.54 4.09 0.12
CA ILE A 370 -8.60 3.10 0.26
C ILE A 370 -9.82 3.60 -0.49
N THR A 371 -10.38 2.78 -1.38
CA THR A 371 -11.64 3.09 -2.07
C THR A 371 -12.82 2.47 -1.33
N SER A 372 -13.97 3.16 -1.33
CA SER A 372 -15.17 2.64 -0.67
C SER A 372 -16.44 2.88 -1.48
N PHE A 373 -17.43 1.98 -1.35
CA PHE A 373 -18.74 2.11 -2.01
C PHE A 373 -19.65 3.21 -1.45
N ASP A 374 -19.23 3.94 -0.41
CA ASP A 374 -19.86 5.23 -0.08
C ASP A 374 -19.50 6.34 -1.08
N GLY A 375 -18.62 6.05 -2.05
CA GLY A 375 -18.18 6.95 -3.09
C GLY A 375 -16.95 7.78 -2.71
N ASN A 376 -16.37 7.53 -1.54
CA ASN A 376 -15.22 8.29 -1.04
C ASN A 376 -13.90 7.53 -1.21
N ILE A 377 -12.82 8.30 -1.20
CA ILE A 377 -11.44 7.81 -1.12
C ILE A 377 -10.88 8.23 0.23
N TYR A 378 -10.33 7.28 0.96
CA TYR A 378 -9.74 7.50 2.27
C TYR A 378 -8.24 7.29 2.25
N LYS A 379 -7.56 7.86 3.23
CA LYS A 379 -6.19 7.50 3.61
C LYS A 379 -6.06 7.46 5.12
N PHE A 380 -5.01 6.84 5.65
CA PHE A 380 -4.75 6.91 7.09
C PHE A 380 -4.54 8.37 7.52
N ASN A 381 -5.16 8.72 8.63
CA ASN A 381 -4.96 10.00 9.29
C ASN A 381 -3.60 9.96 9.98
N SER A 382 -2.57 10.44 9.29
CA SER A 382 -1.29 10.73 9.93
C SER A 382 -1.51 11.79 10.99
N SER A 383 -0.95 11.59 12.18
CA SER A 383 -0.94 12.66 13.18
C SER A 383 -0.26 13.89 12.57
N THR A 384 -1.03 14.96 12.41
CA THR A 384 -0.51 16.25 11.98
C THR A 384 0.08 16.98 13.18
N GLY A 385 1.12 17.76 12.94
CA GLY A 385 1.74 18.56 13.98
C GLY A 385 2.30 19.85 13.42
N CYS A 386 2.64 20.75 14.33
CA CYS A 386 3.31 22.00 14.01
C CYS A 386 4.51 22.16 14.93
N GLN A 387 5.61 22.65 14.38
CA GLN A 387 6.79 22.98 15.16
C GLN A 387 7.46 24.26 14.67
N ASN A 388 7.92 25.04 15.64
CA ASN A 388 8.65 26.26 15.38
C ASN A 388 10.12 25.95 15.14
N ILE A 389 10.62 26.33 13.96
CA ILE A 389 12.04 26.42 13.66
C ILE A 389 12.52 27.78 14.12
N VAL A 390 13.47 27.79 15.06
CA VAL A 390 14.06 29.02 15.59
C VAL A 390 15.21 29.44 14.68
N ILE A 391 15.03 30.56 13.98
CA ILE A 391 16.03 31.17 13.09
C ILE A 391 16.76 32.28 13.83
N LYS A 392 18.09 32.27 13.76
CA LYS A 392 18.97 33.33 14.24
C LYS A 392 19.38 34.24 13.10
N SER A 393 19.83 35.45 13.46
CA SER A 393 20.58 36.30 12.52
C SER A 393 21.86 35.59 12.08
N GLY A 394 22.17 35.65 10.78
CA GLY A 394 23.29 34.96 10.16
C GLY A 394 22.91 33.61 9.57
N TRP A 395 23.91 32.74 9.45
CA TRP A 395 23.75 31.38 8.91
C TRP A 395 23.12 30.44 9.93
N ASN A 396 22.17 29.64 9.48
CA ASN A 396 21.48 28.63 10.27
C ASN A 396 21.58 27.29 9.56
N LEU A 397 21.83 26.23 10.34
CA LEU A 397 21.75 24.85 9.87
C LEU A 397 20.43 24.27 10.39
N VAL A 398 19.49 24.04 9.48
CA VAL A 398 18.07 23.76 9.78
C VAL A 398 17.59 22.49 9.07
N SER A 399 16.50 21.92 9.56
CA SER A 399 15.79 20.80 8.91
C SER A 399 14.29 21.05 8.91
N VAL A 400 13.54 20.28 8.13
CA VAL A 400 12.08 20.36 8.07
C VAL A 400 11.46 19.21 8.89
N PRO A 401 10.74 19.48 9.99
CA PRO A 401 10.28 18.44 10.91
C PRO A 401 9.00 17.70 10.45
N PHE A 402 8.17 18.35 9.64
CA PHE A 402 6.92 17.78 9.10
C PHE A 402 6.91 17.87 7.58
N LEU A 403 6.15 16.98 6.92
CA LEU A 403 5.88 17.09 5.49
C LEU A 403 4.74 18.09 5.30
N SER A 404 5.06 19.31 4.89
CA SER A 404 4.10 20.36 4.58
C SER A 404 3.46 20.15 3.21
N ASN A 405 2.29 20.74 2.98
CA ASN A 405 1.57 20.67 1.70
C ASN A 405 2.38 21.24 0.51
N ASP A 406 3.29 22.18 0.79
CA ASP A 406 4.22 22.76 -0.19
C ASP A 406 5.62 22.77 0.43
N MET A 407 6.50 21.92 -0.11
CA MET A 407 7.87 21.76 0.35
C MET A 407 8.88 22.65 -0.39
N SER A 408 8.42 23.65 -1.16
CA SER A 408 9.32 24.62 -1.79
C SER A 408 10.09 25.42 -0.75
N ALA A 409 11.37 25.66 -1.03
CA ALA A 409 12.25 26.40 -0.12
C ALA A 409 11.72 27.80 0.19
N SER A 410 11.10 28.47 -0.78
CA SER A 410 10.45 29.77 -0.61
C SER A 410 9.22 29.72 0.28
N ASN A 411 8.50 28.60 0.34
CA ASN A 411 7.34 28.44 1.22
C ASN A 411 7.77 28.10 2.66
N ILE A 412 8.74 27.19 2.81
CA ILE A 412 9.19 26.75 4.13
C ILE A 412 10.09 27.80 4.80
N PHE A 413 11.00 28.41 4.05
CA PHE A 413 11.92 29.45 4.52
C PHE A 413 11.70 30.76 3.76
N PRO A 414 10.54 31.43 3.96
CA PRO A 414 10.23 32.66 3.27
C PRO A 414 11.16 33.79 3.74
N ASN A 415 11.40 34.76 2.85
CA ASN A 415 12.20 35.96 3.13
C ASN A 415 13.64 35.68 3.59
N SER A 416 14.22 34.53 3.26
CA SER A 416 15.63 34.27 3.50
C SER A 416 16.50 35.25 2.70
N GLU A 417 17.65 35.63 3.26
CA GLU A 417 18.63 36.50 2.57
C GLU A 417 19.41 35.71 1.50
N SER A 418 19.50 34.39 1.66
CA SER A 418 20.17 33.48 0.73
C SER A 418 19.18 32.48 0.14
N SER A 419 19.59 31.82 -0.95
CA SER A 419 19.03 30.52 -1.30
C SER A 419 19.21 29.53 -0.15
N VAL A 420 18.41 28.46 -0.16
CA VAL A 420 18.57 27.33 0.76
C VAL A 420 19.57 26.36 0.14
N TYR A 421 20.61 25.98 0.87
CA TYR A 421 21.69 25.13 0.36
C TYR A 421 21.70 23.75 1.01
N GLY A 422 21.62 22.70 0.19
CA GLY A 422 21.88 21.32 0.62
C GLY A 422 23.35 20.95 0.45
N TYR A 423 23.71 19.75 0.90
CA TYR A 423 25.06 19.20 0.72
C TYR A 423 25.02 17.75 0.24
N ASN A 424 25.74 17.47 -0.85
CA ASN A 424 26.02 16.12 -1.33
C ASN A 424 27.40 16.13 -2.01
N ASN A 425 28.45 15.85 -1.25
CA ASN A 425 29.88 16.01 -1.61
C ASN A 425 30.31 17.45 -1.96
N SER A 426 29.37 18.29 -2.39
CA SER A 426 29.47 19.72 -2.66
C SER A 426 28.16 20.39 -2.27
N TYR A 427 28.18 21.71 -2.10
CA TYR A 427 26.97 22.48 -1.85
C TYR A 427 26.16 22.65 -3.12
N TYR A 428 24.84 22.57 -3.00
CA TYR A 428 23.90 22.82 -4.09
C TYR A 428 22.72 23.66 -3.60
N VAL A 429 22.06 24.39 -4.51
CA VAL A 429 20.84 25.14 -4.21
C VAL A 429 19.66 24.16 -4.19
N ALA A 430 18.86 24.18 -3.12
CA ALA A 430 17.70 23.34 -2.96
C ALA A 430 16.43 24.18 -3.11
N ASP A 431 15.71 23.98 -4.21
CA ASP A 431 14.42 24.65 -4.47
C ASP A 431 13.24 23.90 -3.81
N THR A 432 13.41 22.60 -3.54
CA THR A 432 12.47 21.74 -2.81
C THR A 432 13.20 21.04 -1.68
N LEU A 433 12.56 21.01 -0.51
CA LEU A 433 13.12 20.44 0.71
C LEU A 433 12.57 19.04 0.97
N ASN A 434 13.39 18.20 1.60
CA ASN A 434 13.03 16.85 1.98
C ASN A 434 13.17 16.71 3.49
N ASN A 435 12.25 15.98 4.13
CA ASN A 435 12.41 15.59 5.53
C ASN A 435 13.63 14.66 5.68
N GLY A 436 14.23 14.65 6.87
CA GLY A 436 15.44 13.86 7.15
C GLY A 436 16.75 14.51 6.67
N VAL A 437 16.69 15.48 5.75
CA VAL A 437 17.84 16.24 5.25
C VAL A 437 17.91 17.60 5.94
N ALA A 438 19.13 18.09 6.15
CA ALA A 438 19.37 19.44 6.65
C ALA A 438 19.97 20.38 5.60
N TYR A 439 19.75 21.68 5.82
CA TYR A 439 20.05 22.74 4.87
C TYR A 439 20.64 23.95 5.57
N TRP A 440 21.48 24.68 4.82
CA TRP A 440 21.96 26.00 5.20
C TRP A 440 21.05 27.09 4.66
N VAL A 441 20.67 28.03 5.53
CA VAL A 441 19.92 29.22 5.14
C VAL A 441 20.39 30.43 5.96
N LYS A 442 20.43 31.60 5.33
CA LYS A 442 20.83 32.85 5.98
C LYS A 442 19.65 33.80 6.16
N TYR A 443 19.58 34.43 7.33
CA TYR A 443 18.60 35.48 7.64
C TYR A 443 19.28 36.69 8.27
N ASN A 444 18.79 37.89 7.97
CA ASN A 444 19.29 39.13 8.56
C ASN A 444 18.76 39.39 9.98
N ASN A 445 17.58 38.87 10.30
CA ASN A 445 16.92 39.07 11.59
C ASN A 445 16.46 37.72 12.14
N PRO A 446 16.47 37.52 13.46
CA PRO A 446 15.91 36.33 14.07
C PRO A 446 14.39 36.28 13.87
N LEU A 447 13.85 35.08 13.64
CA LEU A 447 12.41 34.82 13.62
C LEU A 447 12.10 33.38 13.99
N ASN A 448 10.83 33.08 14.26
CA ASN A 448 10.34 31.71 14.40
C ASN A 448 9.49 31.37 13.18
N ILE A 449 9.80 30.26 12.53
CA ILE A 449 9.04 29.76 11.39
C ILE A 449 8.23 28.58 11.87
N GLN A 450 6.90 28.68 11.83
CA GLN A 450 6.04 27.55 12.15
C GLN A 450 5.89 26.67 10.91
N VAL A 451 6.34 25.42 11.01
CA VAL A 451 6.15 24.40 9.98
C VAL A 451 5.11 23.42 10.48
N CYS A 452 4.01 23.30 9.74
CA CYS A 452 2.94 22.36 10.01
C CYS A 452 2.85 21.34 8.88
N GLY A 453 2.49 20.11 9.22
CA GLY A 453 2.34 19.07 8.21
C GLY A 453 2.07 17.70 8.81
N THR A 454 2.18 16.69 7.96
CA THR A 454 2.07 15.29 8.38
C THR A 454 3.39 14.86 9.00
N ARG A 455 3.31 14.06 10.08
CA ARG A 455 4.51 13.40 10.62
C ARG A 455 5.08 12.45 9.57
N THR A 456 6.39 12.27 9.64
CA THR A 456 7.11 11.25 8.88
C THR A 456 8.18 10.64 9.77
N SER A 457 8.53 9.38 9.51
CA SER A 457 9.58 8.67 10.27
C SER A 457 10.35 7.70 9.40
N VAL A 458 10.44 8.01 8.11
CA VAL A 458 11.24 7.23 7.16
C VAL A 458 12.72 7.30 7.55
N PRO A 459 13.48 6.18 7.53
CA PRO A 459 14.92 6.21 7.77
C PRO A 459 15.64 7.18 6.83
N VAL A 460 16.54 7.99 7.38
CA VAL A 460 17.28 9.03 6.65
C VAL A 460 18.40 8.40 5.82
N GLN A 461 18.37 8.62 4.51
CA GLN A 461 19.42 8.14 3.60
C GLN A 461 20.73 8.91 3.84
N VAL A 462 21.84 8.19 3.87
CA VAL A 462 23.19 8.74 4.02
C VAL A 462 24.13 8.14 2.97
N THR A 463 25.12 8.93 2.56
CA THR A 463 26.18 8.53 1.62
C THR A 463 27.52 8.45 2.34
N THR A 464 28.50 7.77 1.74
CA THR A 464 29.87 7.74 2.28
C THR A 464 30.42 9.15 2.48
N GLY A 465 30.96 9.44 3.66
CA GLY A 465 31.51 10.76 3.97
C GLY A 465 30.55 11.61 4.79
N TRP A 466 30.56 12.92 4.57
CA TRP A 466 29.80 13.87 5.38
C TRP A 466 28.37 14.02 4.86
N ASN A 467 27.40 14.02 5.78
CA ASN A 467 25.98 14.15 5.50
C ASN A 467 25.37 15.25 6.38
N LEU A 468 24.38 15.95 5.83
CA LEU A 468 23.52 16.88 6.56
C LEU A 468 22.17 16.23 6.82
N ILE A 469 21.86 16.00 8.09
CA ILE A 469 20.63 15.33 8.51
C ILE A 469 19.85 16.18 9.50
N GLY A 470 18.57 15.89 9.66
CA GLY A 470 17.77 16.46 10.74
C GLY A 470 16.66 15.52 11.20
N PRO A 471 16.32 15.51 12.50
CA PRO A 471 15.23 14.71 13.02
C PRO A 471 13.87 15.30 12.61
N PHE A 472 12.82 14.49 12.78
CA PHE A 472 11.45 14.83 12.42
C PHE A 472 10.76 15.65 13.51
N ASP A 473 9.72 15.14 14.16
CA ASP A 473 8.83 15.85 15.07
C ASP A 473 9.18 15.69 16.57
N ALA A 474 10.17 14.84 16.89
CA ALA A 474 10.58 14.55 18.26
C ALA A 474 12.11 14.66 18.45
N GLU A 475 12.53 14.87 19.70
CA GLU A 475 13.95 14.81 20.05
C GLU A 475 14.47 13.37 19.96
N VAL A 476 15.68 13.21 19.43
CA VAL A 476 16.33 11.91 19.23
C VAL A 476 17.64 11.88 20.00
N LEU A 477 17.76 10.95 20.96
CA LEU A 477 19.06 10.67 21.58
C LEU A 477 19.96 10.00 20.55
N THR A 478 21.14 10.59 20.32
CA THR A 478 22.10 10.06 19.32
C THR A 478 22.55 8.63 19.61
N SER A 479 22.52 8.21 20.88
CA SER A 479 22.78 6.83 21.31
C SER A 479 21.73 5.82 20.84
N ASN A 480 20.53 6.30 20.46
CA ASN A 480 19.42 5.46 20.02
C ASN A 480 19.32 5.38 18.50
N ILE A 481 20.19 6.10 17.76
CA ILE A 481 20.18 6.08 16.29
C ILE A 481 20.74 4.75 15.82
N ILE A 482 19.90 3.99 15.13
CA ILE A 482 20.28 2.73 14.50
C ILE A 482 20.69 3.03 13.06
N SER A 483 21.77 2.40 12.59
CA SER A 483 22.22 2.53 11.21
C SER A 483 22.08 1.21 10.47
N THR A 484 21.80 1.29 9.16
CA THR A 484 21.76 0.13 8.26
C THR A 484 22.66 0.43 7.04
N PRO A 485 23.78 -0.30 6.83
CA PRO A 485 24.30 -1.37 7.68
C PRO A 485 24.66 -0.91 9.11
N PRO A 486 24.64 -1.80 10.11
CA PRO A 486 25.04 -1.43 11.48
C PRO A 486 26.48 -0.94 11.56
N GLY A 487 26.71 0.12 12.35
CA GLY A 487 28.05 0.60 12.68
C GLY A 487 28.68 1.52 11.63
N ILE A 488 27.90 2.08 10.70
CA ILE A 488 28.44 2.97 9.66
C ILE A 488 28.70 4.40 10.13
N ILE A 489 28.25 4.81 11.32
CA ILE A 489 28.46 6.17 11.86
C ILE A 489 29.90 6.30 12.37
N LEU A 490 30.67 7.25 11.80
CA LEU A 490 32.10 7.46 12.08
C LEU A 490 32.40 8.66 12.97
N SER A 491 31.45 9.57 13.16
CA SER A 491 31.65 10.79 13.94
C SER A 491 30.55 10.99 14.97
N ALA A 492 30.77 11.94 15.88
CA ALA A 492 29.68 12.56 16.61
C ALA A 492 28.74 13.32 15.65
N PHE A 493 27.58 13.72 16.16
CA PHE A 493 26.67 14.63 15.47
C PHE A 493 27.02 16.06 15.84
N TYR A 494 27.23 16.93 14.85
CA TYR A 494 27.61 18.33 15.09
C TYR A 494 26.49 19.27 14.70
N GLU A 495 25.96 20.05 15.65
CA GLU A 495 25.09 21.19 15.33
C GLU A 495 25.92 22.45 15.06
N TYR A 496 25.31 23.43 14.41
CA TYR A 496 25.90 24.74 14.23
C TYR A 496 25.28 25.78 15.17
N ASN A 497 26.11 26.43 15.97
CA ASN A 497 25.75 27.54 16.84
C ASN A 497 26.91 28.54 16.94
N ASN A 498 27.07 29.37 15.89
CA ASN A 498 28.25 30.24 15.71
C ASN A 498 29.59 29.49 15.72
N GLY A 499 29.54 28.23 15.29
CA GLY A 499 30.62 27.24 15.40
C GLY A 499 30.02 25.84 15.51
N TYR A 500 30.82 24.81 15.22
CA TYR A 500 30.37 23.43 15.35
C TYR A 500 30.53 22.93 16.77
N VAL A 501 29.46 22.38 17.33
CA VAL A 501 29.45 21.78 18.66
C VAL A 501 28.85 20.38 18.59
N VAL A 502 29.41 19.46 19.37
CA VAL A 502 28.87 18.09 19.48
C VAL A 502 27.51 18.14 20.15
N SER A 503 26.53 17.46 19.57
CA SER A 503 25.22 17.26 20.16
C SER A 503 24.96 15.78 20.43
N ASN A 504 24.50 15.48 21.64
CA ASN A 504 24.02 14.14 22.00
C ASN A 504 22.51 13.98 21.79
N ILE A 505 21.80 15.07 21.50
CA ILE A 505 20.35 15.12 21.27
C ILE A 505 20.08 15.87 19.98
N LEU A 506 19.45 15.21 19.01
CA LEU A 506 18.99 15.86 17.79
C LEU A 506 17.61 16.44 18.07
N LYS A 507 17.42 17.73 17.78
CA LYS A 507 16.16 18.44 18.01
C LYS A 507 15.49 18.77 16.67
N PRO A 508 14.17 18.61 16.57
CA PRO A 508 13.42 19.03 15.39
C PRO A 508 13.70 20.46 14.95
N GLY A 509 13.69 20.70 13.64
CA GLY A 509 13.97 22.01 13.05
C GLY A 509 15.45 22.39 13.01
N LYS A 510 16.34 21.62 13.64
CA LYS A 510 17.79 21.81 13.57
C LYS A 510 18.43 20.79 12.63
N GLY A 511 19.47 21.24 11.93
CA GLY A 511 20.32 20.38 11.14
C GLY A 511 21.62 20.00 11.83
N TYR A 512 22.17 18.86 11.44
CA TYR A 512 23.34 18.24 12.04
C TYR A 512 24.26 17.64 10.98
N TRP A 513 25.57 17.79 11.18
CA TRP A 513 26.57 17.03 10.43
C TRP A 513 26.83 15.68 11.07
N VAL A 514 26.92 14.65 10.25
CA VAL A 514 27.39 13.31 10.63
C VAL A 514 28.24 12.73 9.51
N LYS A 515 29.31 12.01 9.88
CA LYS A 515 30.16 11.29 8.93
C LYS A 515 29.84 9.81 8.96
N THR A 516 29.71 9.17 7.80
CA THR A 516 29.51 7.72 7.69
C THR A 516 30.58 7.04 6.82
N SER A 517 30.80 5.75 7.06
CA SER A 517 31.81 4.93 6.37
C SER A 517 31.35 4.38 5.03
N SER A 518 30.04 4.31 4.82
CA SER A 518 29.40 3.80 3.61
C SER A 518 28.03 4.44 3.43
N ALA A 519 27.43 4.23 2.25
CA ALA A 519 26.02 4.55 2.03
C ALA A 519 25.11 3.61 2.85
N GLY A 520 23.96 4.12 3.28
CA GLY A 520 23.02 3.39 4.12
C GLY A 520 21.89 4.28 4.63
N THR A 521 21.26 3.87 5.72
CA THR A 521 20.20 4.63 6.38
C THR A 521 20.47 4.83 7.86
N LEU A 522 19.97 5.94 8.41
CA LEU A 522 19.92 6.24 9.82
C LEU A 522 18.46 6.32 10.27
N ASP A 523 18.07 5.49 11.23
CA ASP A 523 16.77 5.56 11.87
C ASP A 523 16.77 6.67 12.92
N LEU A 524 16.05 7.75 12.62
CA LEU A 524 15.85 8.90 13.50
C LEU A 524 14.42 8.93 14.09
N SER A 525 13.67 7.84 14.00
CA SER A 525 12.40 7.71 14.71
C SER A 525 12.65 7.73 16.23
N SER A 526 11.68 8.21 17.01
CA SER A 526 11.84 8.43 18.44
C SER A 526 12.13 7.12 19.18
N GLY A 527 13.41 6.80 19.37
CA GLY A 527 13.85 5.72 20.23
C GLY A 527 13.61 6.12 21.68
N ASN A 528 12.55 5.58 22.28
CA ASN A 528 12.31 5.40 23.73
C ASN A 528 13.12 6.32 24.67
N LEU A 529 12.47 7.35 25.21
CA LEU A 529 12.70 7.68 26.63
C LEU A 529 12.26 6.44 27.41
N LYS A 530 13.17 5.46 27.58
CA LYS A 530 12.99 4.43 28.58
C LYS A 530 12.84 5.17 29.90
N SER A 531 11.68 5.08 30.53
CA SER A 531 11.55 5.32 31.96
C SER A 531 12.63 4.47 32.63
N ILE A 532 13.62 5.14 33.21
CA ILE A 532 14.60 4.50 34.08
C ILE A 532 13.81 4.19 35.36
N GLU A 533 13.47 2.92 35.56
CA GLU A 533 13.29 2.38 36.91
C GLU A 533 14.65 2.03 37.50
#